data_AF-A0A7S0P1S5-F1
#
_entry.id   AF-A0A7S0P1S5-F1
#
_cell.length_a   1.000
_cell.length_b   1.000
_cell.length_c   1.000
_cell.angle_alpha   90.00
_cell.angle_beta   90.00
_cell.angle_gamma   90.00
#
_symmetry.space_group_name_H-M   'P 1'
#
loop_
_entity.id
_entity.type
_entity.pdbx_description
1 polymer ?
#
loop_
_entity_poly.entity_id
_entity_poly.type
_entity_poly.pdbx_seq_one_letter_code
_entity_poly.pdbx_strand_id
1 'polypeptide(L)'
;YKARIIIQDKSTLINKGVLDNDLRSAITMQDESTLDNSGQITSSGAITMQDESTLDNSGQLDNAATIIIEGESTLTNEGEGELDNVGAIIMEDESTLTNEGKGVLKNQGEFGATITMQDKST
;
A
#
# COMPACT_ATOMS: atom_id res chain seq x y z
N TYR A 1 -1.76 -19.92 13.72
CA TYR A 1 -2.85 -18.99 13.42
C TYR A 1 -2.32 -17.98 12.42
N LYS A 2 -3.07 -17.67 11.36
CA LYS A 2 -2.77 -16.55 10.46
C LYS A 2 -3.50 -15.34 11.02
N ALA A 3 -2.79 -14.30 11.45
CA ALA A 3 -3.46 -13.06 11.82
C ALA A 3 -3.97 -12.39 10.55
N ARG A 4 -5.18 -11.83 10.58
CA ARG A 4 -5.72 -11.06 9.45
C ARG A 4 -6.22 -9.74 9.99
N ILE A 5 -5.74 -8.66 9.40
CA ILE A 5 -6.34 -7.35 9.54
C ILE A 5 -7.27 -7.19 8.36
N ILE A 6 -8.53 -6.89 8.62
CA ILE A 6 -9.53 -6.62 7.59
C ILE A 6 -10.06 -5.22 7.85
N ILE A 7 -9.95 -4.35 6.84
CA ILE A 7 -10.47 -3.00 6.82
C ILE A 7 -11.55 -2.99 5.74
N GLN A 8 -12.78 -2.71 6.12
CA GLN A 8 -13.95 -2.85 5.24
C GLN A 8 -15.05 -1.87 5.67
N ASP A 9 -16.17 -1.85 4.94
CA ASP A 9 -17.35 -1.06 5.26
C ASP A 9 -17.05 0.44 5.49
N LYS A 10 -16.25 1.06 4.60
CA LYS A 10 -15.82 2.48 4.69
C LYS A 10 -15.08 2.83 5.97
N SER A 11 -14.51 1.84 6.67
CA SER A 11 -13.76 2.08 7.90
C SER A 11 -12.34 2.57 7.60
N THR A 12 -11.77 3.28 8.58
CA THR A 12 -10.40 3.79 8.52
C THR A 12 -9.54 3.16 9.60
N LEU A 13 -8.40 2.61 9.23
CA LEU A 13 -7.31 2.28 10.14
C LEU A 13 -6.25 3.37 10.06
N ILE A 14 -5.85 3.91 11.22
CA ILE A 14 -4.80 4.93 11.32
C ILE A 14 -3.59 4.32 12.01
N ASN A 15 -2.49 4.17 11.29
CA ASN A 15 -1.20 3.74 11.85
C ASN A 15 -0.29 4.94 12.10
N LYS A 16 -0.03 5.24 13.37
CA LYS A 16 0.95 6.24 13.82
C LYS A 16 2.19 5.63 14.47
N GLY A 17 2.24 4.31 14.56
CA GLY A 17 3.28 3.55 15.24
C GLY A 17 3.87 2.51 14.29
N VAL A 18 4.00 1.28 14.78
CA VAL A 18 4.47 0.15 13.96
C VAL A 18 3.31 -0.81 13.72
N LEU A 19 3.07 -1.13 12.45
CA LEU A 19 2.18 -2.18 12.02
C LEU A 19 3.01 -3.26 11.31
N ASP A 20 3.17 -4.40 11.98
CA ASP A 20 3.95 -5.53 11.49
C ASP A 20 3.02 -6.59 10.89
N ASN A 21 2.99 -6.66 9.56
CA ASN A 21 2.30 -7.68 8.80
C ASN A 21 3.30 -8.79 8.45
N ASP A 22 3.47 -9.75 9.35
CA ASP A 22 4.46 -10.82 9.20
C ASP A 22 4.12 -11.83 8.08
N LEU A 23 5.05 -12.75 7.78
CA LEU A 23 4.89 -13.82 6.76
C LEU A 23 3.64 -14.71 6.92
N ARG A 24 3.03 -14.71 8.10
CA ARG A 24 1.85 -15.53 8.41
C ARG A 24 0.59 -14.70 8.47
N SER A 25 0.70 -13.39 8.27
CA SER A 25 -0.38 -12.43 8.36
C SER A 25 -0.79 -11.93 6.97
N ALA A 26 -1.94 -11.26 6.93
CA ALA A 26 -2.38 -10.52 5.77
C ALA A 26 -3.18 -9.29 6.19
N ILE A 27 -3.07 -8.24 5.38
CA ILE A 27 -3.96 -7.07 5.42
C ILE A 27 -4.88 -7.17 4.21
N THR A 28 -6.18 -7.05 4.42
CA THR A 28 -7.18 -6.98 3.36
C THR A 28 -7.98 -5.69 3.53
N MET A 29 -8.09 -4.91 2.46
CA MET A 29 -8.83 -3.67 2.35
C MET A 29 -9.87 -3.82 1.24
N GLN A 30 -11.12 -3.46 1.54
CA GLN A 30 -12.27 -3.58 0.63
C GLN A 30 -13.32 -2.51 0.95
N ASP A 31 -14.40 -2.42 0.16
CA ASP A 31 -15.58 -1.59 0.45
C ASP A 31 -15.25 -0.13 0.83
N GLU A 32 -14.53 0.61 -0.02
CA GLU A 32 -14.16 2.03 0.19
C GLU A 32 -13.40 2.28 1.51
N SER A 33 -12.68 1.28 2.02
CA SER A 33 -11.88 1.42 3.25
C SER A 33 -10.61 2.24 3.07
N THR A 34 -10.09 2.76 4.18
CA THR A 34 -8.86 3.56 4.20
C THR A 34 -7.83 3.02 5.20
N LEU A 35 -6.57 2.94 4.78
CA LEU A 35 -5.41 2.78 5.66
C LEU A 35 -4.53 4.02 5.56
N ASP A 36 -4.56 4.86 6.60
CA ASP A 36 -3.68 6.03 6.74
C ASP A 36 -2.44 5.62 7.53
N ASN A 37 -1.29 5.62 6.86
CA ASN A 37 0.00 5.34 7.46
C ASN A 37 0.86 6.60 7.56
N SER A 38 0.94 7.14 8.78
CA SER A 38 1.93 8.15 9.17
C SER A 38 3.04 7.56 10.05
N GLY A 39 3.04 6.24 10.27
CA GLY A 39 4.02 5.50 11.07
C GLY A 39 4.89 4.62 10.18
N GLN A 40 5.12 3.38 10.60
CA GLN A 40 5.81 2.35 9.83
C GLN A 40 4.91 1.14 9.62
N ILE A 41 4.81 0.67 8.38
CA ILE A 41 4.28 -0.63 8.01
C ILE A 41 5.46 -1.47 7.51
N THR A 42 5.65 -2.64 8.11
CA THR A 42 6.55 -3.67 7.57
C THR A 42 5.70 -4.84 7.09
N SER A 43 5.76 -5.13 5.80
CA SER A 43 4.93 -6.17 5.18
C SER A 43 5.79 -7.30 4.62
N SER A 44 5.90 -8.36 5.42
CA SER A 44 6.35 -9.67 4.94
C SER A 44 5.17 -10.61 4.63
N GLY A 45 3.96 -10.25 5.04
CA GLY A 45 2.69 -10.83 4.61
C GLY A 45 2.11 -10.08 3.40
N ALA A 46 1.04 -10.62 2.83
CA ALA A 46 0.36 -9.96 1.71
C ALA A 46 -0.46 -8.75 2.17
N ILE A 47 -0.54 -7.73 1.33
CA ILE A 47 -1.52 -6.65 1.40
C ILE A 47 -2.38 -6.76 0.14
N THR A 48 -3.70 -6.74 0.31
CA THR A 48 -4.65 -6.80 -0.80
C THR A 48 -5.63 -5.65 -0.67
N MET A 49 -5.75 -4.84 -1.72
CA MET A 49 -6.62 -3.68 -1.84
C MET A 49 -7.63 -3.95 -2.95
N GLN A 50 -8.93 -3.87 -2.63
CA GLN A 50 -10.04 -4.21 -3.52
C GLN A 50 -11.12 -3.12 -3.52
N ASP A 51 -12.00 -3.20 -4.51
CA ASP A 51 -13.08 -2.23 -4.76
C ASP A 51 -12.50 -0.81 -4.88
N GLU A 52 -12.93 0.13 -4.05
CA GLU A 52 -12.50 1.53 -4.03
C GLU A 52 -11.61 1.85 -2.79
N SER A 53 -10.80 0.88 -2.34
CA SER A 53 -9.98 1.07 -1.13
C SER A 53 -8.78 1.99 -1.33
N THR A 54 -8.36 2.69 -0.27
CA THR A 54 -7.27 3.68 -0.32
C THR A 54 -6.20 3.41 0.74
N LEU A 55 -4.93 3.34 0.34
CA LEU A 55 -3.79 3.33 1.27
C LEU A 55 -2.99 4.61 1.07
N ASP A 56 -2.99 5.47 2.09
CA ASP A 56 -2.23 6.72 2.10
C ASP A 56 -0.98 6.55 2.94
N ASN A 57 0.18 6.61 2.30
CA ASN A 57 1.48 6.48 2.95
C ASN A 57 2.18 7.84 3.01
N SER A 58 2.20 8.43 4.22
CA SER A 58 3.01 9.60 4.57
C SER A 58 4.17 9.26 5.51
N GLY A 59 4.23 8.02 6.00
CA GLY A 59 5.34 7.43 6.77
C GLY A 59 6.13 6.41 5.96
N GLN A 60 6.55 5.31 6.59
CA GLN A 60 7.33 4.25 5.95
C GLN A 60 6.46 3.03 5.63
N LEU A 61 6.54 2.53 4.40
CA LEU A 61 5.95 1.26 3.95
C LEU A 61 7.04 0.39 3.31
N ASP A 62 7.46 -0.63 4.06
CA ASP A 62 8.45 -1.62 3.61
C ASP A 62 7.71 -2.86 3.10
N ASN A 63 7.69 -3.09 1.79
CA ASN A 63 7.10 -4.30 1.20
C ASN A 63 8.16 -5.32 0.80
N ALA A 64 8.19 -6.43 1.54
CA ALA A 64 9.03 -7.59 1.25
C ALA A 64 8.25 -8.76 0.62
N ALA A 65 6.92 -8.67 0.54
CA ALA A 65 6.06 -9.71 -0.01
C ALA A 65 5.27 -9.17 -1.21
N THR A 66 3.95 -9.27 -1.21
CA THR A 66 3.13 -8.83 -2.34
C THR A 66 2.09 -7.82 -1.87
N ILE A 67 2.06 -6.68 -2.54
CA ILE A 67 0.93 -5.75 -2.52
C ILE A 67 0.15 -6.00 -3.82
N ILE A 68 -1.14 -6.29 -3.70
CA ILE A 68 -2.06 -6.40 -4.82
C ILE A 68 -3.04 -5.24 -4.72
N ILE A 69 -3.14 -4.45 -5.79
CA ILE A 69 -4.05 -3.32 -5.92
C ILE A 69 -5.01 -3.64 -7.06
N GLU A 70 -6.30 -3.74 -6.75
CA GLU A 70 -7.35 -4.24 -7.64
C GLU A 70 -8.53 -3.25 -7.67
N GLY A 71 -9.48 -3.42 -8.60
CA GLY A 71 -10.64 -2.55 -8.71
C GLY A 71 -10.28 -1.10 -9.05
N GLU A 72 -10.90 -0.14 -8.35
CA GLU A 72 -10.62 1.30 -8.40
C GLU A 72 -9.72 1.74 -7.22
N SER A 73 -9.00 0.80 -6.60
CA SER A 73 -8.21 1.07 -5.40
C SER A 73 -6.98 1.94 -5.69
N THR A 74 -6.58 2.75 -4.70
CA THR A 74 -5.50 3.73 -4.84
C THR A 74 -4.47 3.58 -3.72
N LEU A 75 -3.20 3.39 -4.08
CA LEU A 75 -2.05 3.50 -3.19
C LEU A 75 -1.34 4.83 -3.46
N THR A 76 -1.36 5.73 -2.48
CA THR A 76 -0.69 7.03 -2.56
C THR A 76 0.53 7.04 -1.65
N ASN A 77 1.71 7.30 -2.20
CA ASN A 77 2.90 7.64 -1.44
C ASN A 77 3.16 9.14 -1.57
N GLU A 78 2.98 9.89 -0.48
CA GLU A 78 3.01 11.36 -0.48
C GLU A 78 3.76 11.94 0.71
N GLY A 79 3.87 13.28 0.75
CA GLY A 79 4.52 13.97 1.87
C GLY A 79 5.99 13.58 2.00
N GLU A 80 6.41 13.17 3.21
CA GLU A 80 7.73 12.58 3.48
C GLU A 80 7.72 11.04 3.42
N GLY A 81 6.66 10.47 2.84
CA GLY A 81 6.43 9.04 2.78
C GLY A 81 7.48 8.30 1.97
N GLU A 82 7.92 7.16 2.48
CA GLU A 82 8.83 6.25 1.79
C GLU A 82 8.15 4.90 1.56
N LEU A 83 8.09 4.49 0.30
CA LEU A 83 7.67 3.16 -0.13
C LEU A 83 8.89 2.42 -0.65
N ASP A 84 9.40 1.46 0.13
CA ASP A 84 10.47 0.55 -0.28
C ASP A 84 9.90 -0.82 -0.64
N ASN A 85 9.81 -1.08 -1.94
CA ASN A 85 9.35 -2.35 -2.48
C ASN A 85 10.54 -3.21 -2.90
N VAL A 86 10.81 -4.26 -2.12
CA VAL A 86 11.74 -5.34 -2.50
C VAL A 86 11.01 -6.61 -2.96
N GLY A 87 9.70 -6.69 -2.71
CA GLY A 87 8.84 -7.79 -3.12
C GLY A 87 8.18 -7.58 -4.49
N ALA A 88 6.85 -7.57 -4.53
CA ALA A 88 6.08 -7.29 -5.75
C ALA A 88 4.93 -6.33 -5.46
N ILE A 89 4.69 -5.44 -6.42
CA ILE A 89 3.45 -4.65 -6.51
C ILE A 89 2.75 -5.07 -7.79
N ILE A 90 1.55 -5.61 -7.64
CA ILE A 90 0.68 -6.06 -8.72
C ILE A 90 -0.50 -5.10 -8.78
N MET A 91 -0.72 -4.50 -9.95
CA MET A 91 -1.84 -3.60 -10.19
C MET A 91 -2.75 -4.24 -11.24
N GLU A 92 -4.04 -4.31 -10.93
CA GLU A 92 -5.09 -4.89 -11.77
C GLU A 92 -6.23 -3.86 -11.97
N ASP A 93 -7.08 -4.08 -12.97
CA ASP A 93 -8.23 -3.22 -13.29
C ASP A 93 -7.89 -1.72 -13.46
N GLU A 94 -8.65 -0.83 -12.81
CA GLU A 94 -8.50 0.63 -12.84
C GLU A 94 -7.69 1.16 -11.64
N SER A 95 -6.93 0.27 -10.98
CA SER A 95 -6.16 0.61 -9.80
C SER A 95 -5.06 1.63 -10.10
N THR A 96 -4.68 2.39 -9.07
CA THR A 96 -3.66 3.42 -9.19
C THR A 96 -2.59 3.32 -8.10
N LEU A 97 -1.35 3.58 -8.50
CA LEU A 97 -0.22 3.84 -7.61
C LEU A 97 0.32 5.22 -7.94
N THR A 98 0.21 6.14 -7.00
CA THR A 98 0.71 7.52 -7.14
C THR A 98 1.86 7.75 -6.18
N ASN A 99 2.97 8.31 -6.67
CA ASN A 99 4.04 8.84 -5.84
C ASN A 99 4.15 10.34 -6.09
N GLU A 100 3.76 11.16 -5.11
CA GLU A 100 3.67 12.61 -5.27
C GLU A 100 4.30 13.40 -4.12
N GLY A 101 4.40 14.73 -4.30
CA GLY A 101 5.06 15.61 -3.35
C GLY A 101 6.55 15.28 -3.20
N LYS A 102 7.00 15.06 -1.96
CA LYS A 102 8.38 14.60 -1.66
C LYS A 102 8.43 13.09 -1.39
N GLY A 103 7.35 12.35 -1.69
CA GLY A 103 7.29 10.92 -1.52
C GLY A 103 8.41 10.22 -2.30
N VAL A 104 9.05 9.24 -1.67
CA VAL A 104 10.11 8.44 -2.26
C VAL A 104 9.60 7.02 -2.51
N LEU A 105 9.54 6.63 -3.78
CA LEU A 105 9.30 5.25 -4.19
C LEU A 105 10.61 4.58 -4.60
N LYS A 106 11.04 3.59 -3.83
CA LYS A 106 12.15 2.70 -4.19
C LYS A 106 11.58 1.37 -4.60
N ASN A 107 11.82 0.97 -5.85
CA ASN A 107 11.45 -0.36 -6.31
C ASN A 107 12.68 -1.15 -6.73
N GLN A 108 12.90 -2.24 -6.00
CA GLN A 108 13.90 -3.27 -6.26
C GLN A 108 13.22 -4.60 -6.64
N GLY A 109 11.90 -4.66 -6.42
CA GLY A 109 11.02 -5.79 -6.72
C GLY A 109 10.41 -5.77 -8.12
N GLU A 110 9.40 -6.62 -8.32
CA GLU A 110 8.64 -6.71 -9.57
C GLU A 110 7.43 -5.76 -9.57
N PHE A 111 7.18 -5.14 -10.73
CA PHE A 111 5.91 -4.49 -11.04
C PHE A 111 5.15 -5.35 -12.06
N GLY A 112 4.01 -5.90 -11.65
CA GLY A 112 3.22 -6.84 -12.47
C GLY A 112 2.43 -6.21 -13.62
N ALA A 113 2.37 -4.88 -13.71
CA ALA A 113 1.64 -4.13 -14.74
C ALA A 113 2.32 -2.79 -15.10
N THR A 114 1.79 -2.11 -16.12
CA THR A 114 2.26 -0.79 -16.55
C THR A 114 1.99 0.25 -15.46
N ILE A 115 3.05 0.72 -14.79
CA ILE A 115 2.95 1.82 -13.82
C ILE A 115 2.77 3.14 -14.57
N THR A 116 1.75 3.91 -14.21
CA THR A 116 1.72 5.33 -14.56
C THR A 116 2.45 6.11 -13.47
N MET A 117 3.76 6.27 -13.62
CA MET A 117 4.51 7.19 -12.76
C MET A 117 4.22 8.63 -13.22
N GLN A 118 3.38 9.38 -12.49
CA GLN A 118 3.33 10.83 -12.64
C GLN A 118 4.48 11.44 -11.83
N ASP A 119 5.67 11.48 -12.43
CA ASP A 119 6.73 12.31 -11.89
C ASP A 119 6.32 13.79 -12.01
N LYS A 120 5.86 14.37 -10.90
CA LYS A 120 5.61 15.80 -10.76
C LYS A 120 6.78 16.51 -10.06
N SER A 121 7.99 15.96 -10.11
CA SER A 121 9.18 16.71 -9.68
C SER A 121 9.35 17.95 -10.56
N THR A 122 8.94 19.10 -10.03
CA THR A 122 9.30 20.43 -10.51
C THR A 122 10.68 20.83 -10.02
#